data_AF-A0A1H8CSU9-F1
#
_entry.id   AF-A0A1H8CSU9-F1
#
_cell.length_a   1.000
_cell.length_b   1.000
_cell.length_c   1.000
_cell.angle_alpha   90.00
_cell.angle_beta   90.00
_cell.angle_gamma   90.00
#
_symmetry.space_group_name_H-M   'P 1'
#
loop_
_entity.id
_entity.type
_entity.pdbx_description
1 polymer ?
#
loop_
_entity_poly.entity_id
_entity_poly.type
_entity_poly.pdbx_seq_one_letter_code
_entity_poly.pdbx_strand_id
1 'polypeptide(L)'
;MSDATPEASILSHGEREIAAMLEAGNSVDEIAATRDESVDSVEKAVDRIREKTDRALATLLASPFTDDAIADLDSSTRERLRTDLDSCR
;
A
#
# COMPACT_ATOMS: atom_id res chain seq x y z
N MET A 1 20.28 2.21 9.97
CA MET A 1 19.07 2.39 10.78
C MET A 1 17.88 2.13 9.87
N SER A 2 17.41 0.89 9.80
CA SER A 2 16.21 0.54 9.03
C SER A 2 15.06 0.48 10.01
N ASP A 3 14.50 1.64 10.32
CA ASP A 3 13.21 1.72 10.99
C ASP A 3 12.12 1.83 9.92
N ALA A 4 11.96 0.75 9.15
CA ALA A 4 10.71 0.53 8.42
C ALA A 4 9.77 -0.16 9.40
N THR A 5 9.32 0.58 10.42
CA THR A 5 8.33 0.07 11.34
C THR A 5 7.01 -0.11 10.57
N PRO A 6 6.35 -1.27 10.64
CA PRO A 6 5.02 -1.51 10.06
C PRO A 6 3.90 -0.63 10.67
N GLU A 7 4.28 0.38 11.47
CA GLU A 7 3.41 1.29 12.20
C GLU A 7 3.08 2.57 11.41
N ALA A 8 3.89 2.97 10.42
CA ALA A 8 3.67 4.20 9.65
C ALA A 8 2.80 3.96 8.39
N SER A 9 1.74 3.17 8.50
CA SER A 9 0.82 2.95 7.39
C SER A 9 -0.32 3.99 7.38
N ILE A 10 -0.67 4.49 6.20
CA ILE A 10 -1.90 5.28 5.98
C ILE A 10 -3.17 4.42 6.13
N LEU A 11 -3.02 3.10 6.08
CA LEU A 11 -4.09 2.13 6.20
C LEU A 11 -4.25 1.71 7.67
N SER A 12 -5.51 1.53 8.09
CA SER A 12 -5.82 0.90 9.36
C SER A 12 -5.39 -0.56 9.38
N HIS A 13 -5.36 -1.19 10.56
CA HIS A 13 -4.98 -2.61 10.68
C HIS A 13 -5.84 -3.53 9.82
N GLY A 14 -7.18 -3.39 9.86
CA GLY A 14 -8.08 -4.19 9.03
C GLY A 14 -7.92 -3.92 7.52
N GLU A 15 -7.67 -2.66 7.13
CA GLU A 15 -7.38 -2.33 5.73
C GLU A 15 -6.06 -2.93 5.24
N ARG A 16 -5.04 -3.02 6.10
CA ARG A 16 -3.78 -3.70 5.77
C ARG A 16 -3.97 -5.20 5.55
N GLU A 17 -4.77 -5.85 6.40
CA GLU A 17 -5.09 -7.27 6.23
C GLU A 17 -5.85 -7.52 4.92
N ILE A 18 -6.85 -6.69 4.61
CA ILE A 18 -7.60 -6.77 3.35
C ILE A 18 -6.66 -6.55 2.15
N ALA A 19 -5.78 -5.55 2.21
CA ALA A 19 -4.80 -5.30 1.15
C ALA A 19 -3.85 -6.50 0.93
N ALA A 20 -3.35 -7.10 2.01
CA ALA A 20 -2.48 -8.28 1.92
C ALA A 20 -3.20 -9.50 1.31
N MET A 21 -4.48 -9.70 1.62
CA MET A 21 -5.26 -10.79 1.01
C MET A 21 -5.53 -10.54 -0.48
N LEU A 22 -5.78 -9.28 -0.88
CA LEU A 22 -5.91 -8.91 -2.29
C LEU A 22 -4.60 -9.16 -3.05
N GLU A 23 -3.46 -8.79 -2.46
CA GLU A 23 -2.13 -9.04 -3.04
C GLU A 23 -1.85 -10.54 -3.19
N ALA A 24 -2.31 -11.36 -2.23
CA ALA A 24 -2.25 -12.82 -2.33
C ALA A 24 -3.25 -13.43 -3.35
N GLY A 25 -4.03 -12.61 -4.06
CA GLY A 25 -4.94 -13.03 -5.13
C GLY A 25 -6.34 -13.45 -4.67
N ASN A 26 -6.71 -13.20 -3.42
CA ASN A 26 -8.06 -13.51 -2.93
C ASN A 26 -9.08 -12.55 -3.53
N SER A 27 -10.24 -13.09 -3.90
CA SER A 27 -11.42 -12.31 -4.29
C SER A 27 -12.08 -11.63 -3.08
N VAL A 28 -12.91 -10.63 -3.33
CA VAL A 28 -13.67 -9.93 -2.28
C VAL A 28 -14.58 -10.90 -1.51
N ASP A 29 -15.20 -11.86 -2.20
CA ASP A 29 -16.04 -12.89 -1.59
C ASP A 29 -15.24 -13.81 -0.65
N GLU A 30 -14.05 -14.25 -1.06
CA GLU A 30 -13.17 -15.07 -0.23
C GLU A 30 -12.67 -14.31 1.00
N ILE A 31 -12.38 -13.02 0.85
CA ILE A 31 -11.99 -12.15 1.96
C ILE A 31 -13.15 -11.95 2.94
N ALA A 32 -14.35 -11.69 2.42
CA ALA A 32 -15.57 -11.54 3.23
C ALA A 32 -15.84 -12.81 4.05
N ALA A 33 -15.75 -13.98 3.41
CA ALA A 33 -15.89 -15.27 4.06
C ALA A 33 -14.80 -15.53 5.13
N THR A 34 -13.54 -15.19 4.83
CA THR A 34 -12.41 -15.39 5.76
C THR A 34 -12.52 -14.50 7.00
N ARG A 35 -13.06 -13.28 6.83
CA ARG A 35 -13.18 -12.28 7.89
C ARG A 35 -14.51 -12.32 8.65
N ASP A 36 -15.44 -13.18 8.23
CA ASP A 36 -16.83 -13.19 8.73
C ASP A 36 -17.49 -11.80 8.63
N GLU A 37 -17.27 -11.13 7.49
CA GLU A 37 -17.82 -9.82 7.16
C GLU A 37 -18.72 -9.92 5.91
N SER A 38 -19.58 -8.92 5.67
CA SER A 38 -20.33 -8.86 4.41
C SER A 38 -19.43 -8.43 3.25
N VAL A 39 -19.75 -8.90 2.03
CA VAL A 39 -19.09 -8.48 0.78
C VAL A 39 -19.10 -6.96 0.65
N ASP A 40 -20.25 -6.31 0.86
CA ASP A 40 -20.39 -4.85 0.86
C ASP A 40 -19.43 -4.14 1.85
N SER A 41 -19.14 -4.74 3.00
CA SER A 41 -18.20 -4.19 3.99
C SER A 41 -16.77 -4.20 3.43
N VAL A 42 -16.39 -5.33 2.84
CA VAL A 42 -15.07 -5.51 2.22
C VAL A 42 -14.92 -4.59 1.02
N GLU A 43 -15.90 -4.50 0.12
CA GLU A 43 -15.86 -3.57 -1.02
C GLU A 43 -15.64 -2.12 -0.58
N LYS A 44 -16.38 -1.67 0.45
CA LYS A 44 -16.19 -0.33 1.03
C LYS A 44 -14.80 -0.15 1.63
N ALA A 45 -14.21 -1.19 2.21
CA ALA A 45 -12.84 -1.13 2.70
C ALA A 45 -11.83 -1.03 1.54
N VAL A 46 -12.03 -1.77 0.45
CA VAL A 46 -11.22 -1.68 -0.76
C VAL A 46 -11.27 -0.27 -1.36
N ASP A 47 -12.45 0.33 -1.43
CA ASP A 47 -12.61 1.70 -1.93
C ASP A 47 -11.86 2.71 -1.06
N ARG A 48 -11.94 2.58 0.28
CA ARG A 48 -11.16 3.42 1.20
C ARG A 48 -9.66 3.24 1.04
N ILE A 49 -9.18 2.01 0.82
CA ILE A 49 -7.76 1.72 0.58
C ILE A 49 -7.29 2.45 -0.68
N ARG A 50 -8.07 2.38 -1.77
CA ARG A 50 -7.77 3.07 -3.03
C ARG A 50 -7.72 4.59 -2.83
N GLU A 51 -8.76 5.15 -2.21
CA GLU A 51 -8.83 6.60 -1.97
C GLU A 51 -7.66 7.12 -1.12
N LYS A 52 -7.28 6.39 -0.08
CA LYS A 52 -6.13 6.75 0.77
C LYS A 52 -4.82 6.70 -0.02
N THR A 53 -4.64 5.64 -0.80
CA THR A 53 -3.45 5.47 -1.64
C THR A 53 -3.34 6.59 -2.67
N ASP A 54 -4.44 6.92 -3.36
CA ASP A 54 -4.47 8.02 -4.34
C ASP A 54 -4.16 9.37 -3.71
N ARG A 55 -4.72 9.65 -2.53
CA ARG A 55 -4.43 10.88 -1.78
C ARG A 55 -2.96 10.97 -1.37
N ALA A 56 -2.40 9.87 -0.87
CA ALA A 56 -0.99 9.82 -0.48
C ALA A 56 -0.07 10.03 -1.69
N LEU A 57 -0.39 9.39 -2.82
CA LEU A 57 0.34 9.58 -4.07
C LEU A 57 0.25 11.02 -4.58
N ALA A 58 -0.95 11.61 -4.59
CA ALA A 58 -1.13 13.00 -5.00
C ALA A 58 -0.32 13.96 -4.11
N THR A 59 -0.28 13.71 -2.81
CA THR A 59 0.52 14.49 -1.86
C THR A 59 2.01 14.35 -2.14
N LEU A 60 2.48 13.12 -2.42
CA LEU A 60 3.87 12.88 -2.79
C LEU A 60 4.24 13.59 -4.10
N LEU A 61 3.40 13.50 -5.13
CA LEU A 61 3.65 14.15 -6.43
C LEU A 61 3.63 15.67 -6.35
N ALA A 62 2.85 16.26 -5.44
CA ALA A 62 2.82 17.70 -5.22
C ALA A 62 3.96 18.22 -4.34
N SER A 63 4.71 17.34 -3.69
CA SER A 63 5.77 17.75 -2.76
C SER A 63 6.95 18.38 -3.53
N PRO A 64 7.42 19.57 -3.13
CA PRO A 64 8.59 20.21 -3.74
C PRO A 64 9.89 19.46 -3.47
N PHE A 65 9.89 18.53 -2.51
CA PHE A 65 11.05 17.73 -2.13
C PHE A 65 11.12 16.40 -2.88
N THR A 66 10.18 16.10 -3.78
CA THR A 66 10.15 14.79 -4.46
C THR A 66 11.35 14.60 -5.37
N ASP A 67 11.77 15.63 -6.10
CA ASP A 67 12.95 15.57 -6.97
C ASP A 67 14.24 15.42 -6.15
N ASP A 68 14.36 16.15 -5.03
CA ASP A 68 15.48 16.03 -4.10
C ASP A 68 15.53 14.64 -3.48
N ALA A 69 14.39 14.10 -3.04
CA ALA A 69 14.29 12.75 -2.50
C ALA A 69 14.66 11.68 -3.53
N ILE A 70 14.31 11.88 -4.81
CA ILE A 70 14.71 10.99 -5.90
C ILE A 70 16.21 11.08 -6.18
N ALA A 71 16.80 12.29 -6.09
CA ALA A 71 18.23 12.52 -6.30
C ALA A 71 19.07 11.92 -5.16
N ASP A 72 18.58 12.01 -3.92
CA ASP A 72 19.22 11.48 -2.70
C ASP A 72 19.17 9.95 -2.62
N LEU A 73 18.34 9.28 -3.42
CA LEU A 73 18.38 7.82 -3.54
C LEU A 73 19.73 7.37 -4.11
N ASP A 74 20.54 6.73 -3.28
CA ASP A 74 21.74 6.06 -3.74
C ASP A 74 21.40 4.92 -4.70
N SER A 75 22.36 4.54 -5.55
CA SER A 75 22.18 3.54 -6.61
C SER A 75 21.64 2.21 -6.08
N SER A 76 22.11 1.77 -4.92
CA SER A 76 21.76 0.49 -4.31
C SER A 76 20.35 0.54 -3.76
N THR A 77 19.97 1.64 -3.09
CA THR A 77 18.59 1.83 -2.62
C THR A 77 17.61 1.93 -3.79
N ARG A 78 17.99 2.63 -4.87
CA ARG A 78 17.17 2.71 -6.08
C ARG A 78 16.97 1.35 -6.74
N GLU A 79 18.01 0.53 -6.89
CA GLU A 79 17.91 -0.83 -7.44
C GLU A 79 17.06 -1.76 -6.56
N ARG A 80 17.22 -1.68 -5.24
CA ARG A 80 16.39 -2.45 -4.31
C ARG A 80 14.92 -2.09 -4.45
N LEU A 81 14.58 -0.80 -4.40
CA LEU A 81 13.19 -0.34 -4.56
C LEU A 81 12.59 -0.75 -5.91
N ARG A 82 13.40 -0.72 -6.98
CA ARG A 82 12.97 -1.16 -8.30
C ARG A 82 12.69 -2.66 -8.34
N THR A 83 13.55 -3.46 -7.71
CA THR A 83 13.35 -4.91 -7.57
C THR A 83 12.10 -5.23 -6.74
N ASP A 84 11.89 -4.50 -5.63
CA ASP A 84 10.71 -4.65 -4.78
C ASP A 84 9.42 -4.35 -5.59
N LEU A 85 9.40 -3.27 -6.39
CA LEU A 85 8.27 -2.93 -7.25
C LEU A 85 8.02 -3.95 -8.37
N ASP A 86 9.07 -4.47 -8.99
CA ASP A 86 8.96 -5.51 -10.03
C ASP A 86 8.47 -6.85 -9.44
N SER A 87 8.72 -7.10 -8.15
CA SER A 87 8.26 -8.30 -7.45
C SER A 87 6.79 -8.22 -7.01
N CYS A 88 6.21 -7.02 -6.94
CA CYS A 88 4.79 -6.77 -6.66
C CYS A 88 3.89 -6.81 -7.91
N ARG A 89 4.45 -7.16 -9.09
CA ARG A 89 3.77 -7.18 -10.39
C ARG A 89 3.51 -8.59 -10.89
#